data_AF-A0AAV6FI96-F1
#
_entry.id   AF-A0AAV6FI96-F1
#
_cell.length_a   1.000
_cell.length_b   1.000
_cell.length_c   1.000
_cell.angle_alpha   90.00
_cell.angle_beta   90.00
_cell.angle_gamma   90.00
#
_symmetry.space_group_name_H-M   'P 1'
#
loop_
_entity.id
_entity.type
_entity.pdbx_description
1 polymer ?
#
loop_
_entity_poly.entity_id
_entity_poly.type
_entity_poly.pdbx_seq_one_letter_code
_entity_poly.pdbx_strand_id
1 'polypeptide(L)'
;MSVWYVCVCVCVSPQNNKLPNPPAYIFMIDVSFSNIKSGLVRLVCEELKTLLDNLPREDGMESSAVRVGFVTYNKILHFYNVKGALAQPQMMVVSDVVDMFLPLLDGFLVNYDESRAVINNLLDQIPDMFADTNESEA
;
A
#
# COMPACT_ATOMS: atom_id res chain seq x y z
N MET A 1 -23.17 -1.59 8.17
CA MET A 1 -21.85 -2.28 8.19
C MET A 1 -20.97 -1.52 7.22
N SER A 2 -20.23 -0.54 7.73
CA SER A 2 -19.44 0.38 6.92
C SER A 2 -18.01 -0.13 6.89
N VAL A 3 -17.59 -0.71 5.77
CA VAL A 3 -16.21 -1.11 5.54
C VAL A 3 -15.45 0.15 5.11
N TRP A 4 -14.95 0.90 6.08
CA TRP A 4 -14.01 2.00 5.87
C TRP A 4 -12.60 1.46 6.06
N TYR A 5 -12.15 0.60 5.16
CA TYR A 5 -10.74 0.32 5.02
C TYR A 5 -10.41 0.65 3.58
N VAL A 6 -9.28 1.34 3.40
CA VAL A 6 -8.65 1.57 2.11
C VAL A 6 -9.20 2.76 1.31
N CYS A 7 -8.66 3.94 1.61
CA CYS A 7 -8.03 4.84 0.63
C CYS A 7 -7.75 6.18 1.32
N VAL A 8 -6.48 6.44 1.64
CA VAL A 8 -6.06 7.81 1.95
C VAL A 8 -5.60 8.44 0.63
N CYS A 9 -6.41 9.36 0.10
CA CYS A 9 -6.00 10.22 -1.00
C CYS A 9 -5.09 11.31 -0.44
N VAL A 10 -3.80 11.27 -0.80
CA VAL A 10 -2.86 12.32 -0.43
C VAL A 10 -2.74 13.30 -1.59
N CYS A 11 -3.35 14.48 -1.42
CA CYS A 11 -3.11 15.64 -2.29
C CYS A 11 -1.88 16.40 -1.76
N VAL A 12 -0.75 16.29 -2.47
CA VAL A 12 0.43 17.09 -2.12
C VAL A 12 0.16 18.54 -2.54
N SER A 13 0.01 19.43 -1.55
CA SER A 13 -0.26 20.85 -1.80
C SER A 13 0.89 21.50 -2.59
N PRO A 14 0.60 22.30 -3.63
CA PRO A 14 1.63 22.95 -4.42
C PRO A 14 2.33 24.02 -3.57
N GLN A 15 3.60 23.80 -3.27
CA GLN A 15 4.48 24.90 -2.87
C GLN A 15 4.99 25.57 -4.15
N ASN A 16 4.96 26.91 -4.19
CA ASN A 16 5.71 27.72 -5.14
C ASN A 16 5.17 27.78 -6.61
N ASN A 17 3.86 27.95 -6.79
CA ASN A 17 3.23 28.25 -8.09
C ASN A 17 3.43 27.17 -9.19
N LYS A 18 3.71 25.93 -8.79
CA LYS A 18 3.78 24.76 -9.68
C LYS A 18 2.42 24.09 -9.76
N LEU A 19 2.14 23.44 -10.90
CA LEU A 19 0.98 22.56 -11.05
C LEU A 19 0.96 21.53 -9.90
N PRO A 20 -0.21 21.24 -9.30
CA PRO A 20 -0.30 20.24 -8.25
C PRO A 20 0.16 18.88 -8.77
N ASN A 21 0.89 18.14 -7.94
CA ASN A 21 1.26 16.76 -8.28
C ASN A 21 -0.01 15.91 -8.37
N PRO A 22 -0.03 14.89 -9.25
CA PRO A 22 -1.14 13.94 -9.28
C PRO A 22 -1.32 13.28 -7.90
N PRO A 23 -2.56 12.93 -7.52
CA PRO A 23 -2.83 12.34 -6.23
C PRO A 23 -2.17 10.97 -6.08
N ALA A 24 -2.03 10.53 -4.83
CA ALA A 24 -1.57 9.19 -4.51
C ALA A 24 -2.56 8.47 -3.60
N TYR A 25 -2.68 7.15 -3.79
CA TYR A 25 -3.46 6.26 -2.94
C TYR A 25 -2.53 5.46 -2.04
N ILE A 26 -2.76 5.57 -0.73
CA ILE A 26 -2.09 4.72 0.26
C ILE A 26 -3.09 3.66 0.73
N PHE A 27 -2.73 2.40 0.48
CA PHE A 27 -3.46 1.21 0.89
C PHE A 27 -2.97 0.78 2.27
N MET A 28 -3.78 1.02 3.29
CA MET A 28 -3.50 0.60 4.67
C MET A 28 -4.31 -0.65 4.99
N ILE A 29 -3.64 -1.78 5.22
CA ILE A 29 -4.26 -3.09 5.44
C ILE A 29 -4.07 -3.49 6.91
N ASP A 30 -5.18 -3.67 7.62
CA ASP A 30 -5.19 -4.19 8.99
C ASP A 30 -4.93 -5.71 8.95
N VAL A 31 -3.76 -6.11 9.44
CA VAL A 31 -3.29 -7.49 9.52
C VAL A 31 -3.39 -8.05 10.94
N SER A 32 -4.34 -7.54 11.74
CA SER A 32 -4.68 -8.11 13.03
C SER A 32 -5.10 -9.59 12.91
N PHE A 33 -4.89 -10.33 13.99
CA PHE A 33 -5.22 -11.76 14.08
C PHE A 33 -6.66 -12.07 13.63
N SER A 34 -7.62 -11.20 13.96
CA SER A 34 -9.02 -11.35 13.55
C SER A 34 -9.21 -11.29 12.02
N ASN A 35 -8.51 -10.37 11.34
CA ASN A 35 -8.64 -10.18 9.90
C ASN A 35 -7.88 -11.25 9.11
N ILE A 36 -6.76 -11.73 9.65
CA ILE A 36 -6.03 -12.88 9.09
C ILE A 36 -6.88 -14.15 9.20
N LYS A 37 -7.36 -14.46 10.41
CA LYS A 37 -8.15 -15.68 10.68
C LYS A 37 -9.47 -15.72 9.91
N SER A 38 -10.12 -14.58 9.70
CA SER A 38 -11.36 -14.52 8.91
C SER A 38 -11.13 -14.63 7.40
N GLY A 39 -9.87 -14.59 6.93
CA GLY A 39 -9.54 -14.59 5.51
C GLY A 39 -9.73 -13.24 4.82
N LEU A 40 -10.07 -12.19 5.57
CA LEU A 40 -10.32 -10.85 5.03
C LEU A 40 -9.07 -10.27 4.36
N VAL A 41 -7.90 -10.43 4.98
CA VAL A 41 -6.63 -9.91 4.43
C VAL A 41 -6.34 -10.52 3.07
N ARG A 42 -6.55 -11.83 2.91
CA ARG A 42 -6.36 -12.54 1.64
C ARG A 42 -7.32 -12.01 0.58
N LEU A 43 -8.61 -11.92 0.91
CA LEU A 43 -9.63 -11.40 -0.01
C LEU A 43 -9.29 -9.97 -0.47
N VAL A 44 -8.90 -9.10 0.45
CA VAL A 44 -8.50 -7.72 0.13
C VAL A 44 -7.27 -7.71 -0.79
N CYS A 45 -6.24 -8.52 -0.51
CA CYS A 45 -5.05 -8.57 -1.37
C CYS A 45 -5.35 -9.10 -2.77
N GLU A 46 -6.25 -10.08 -2.91
CA GLU A 46 -6.70 -10.61 -4.21
C GLU A 46 -7.49 -9.55 -5.00
N GLU A 47 -8.48 -8.90 -4.37
CA GLU A 47 -9.31 -7.87 -5.01
C GLU A 47 -8.51 -6.60 -5.36
N LEU A 48 -7.53 -6.23 -4.53
CA LEU A 48 -6.69 -5.06 -4.78
C LEU A 48 -5.93 -5.16 -6.11
N LYS A 49 -5.48 -6.35 -6.53
CA LYS A 49 -4.82 -6.52 -7.83
C LYS A 49 -5.73 -6.08 -8.98
N THR A 50 -6.99 -6.49 -8.92
CA THR A 50 -8.02 -6.12 -9.90
C THR A 50 -8.36 -4.63 -9.83
N LEU A 51 -8.44 -4.06 -8.63
CA LEU A 51 -8.74 -2.63 -8.45
C LEU A 51 -7.61 -1.74 -8.97
N LEU A 52 -6.35 -2.15 -8.78
CA LEU A 52 -5.18 -1.40 -9.25
C LEU A 52 -5.11 -1.35 -10.78
N ASP A 53 -5.58 -2.39 -11.48
CA ASP A 53 -5.71 -2.34 -12.94
C ASP A 53 -6.70 -1.26 -13.40
N ASN A 54 -7.69 -0.94 -12.57
CA ASN A 54 -8.74 0.02 -12.84
C ASN A 54 -8.50 1.40 -12.19
N LEU A 55 -7.24 1.74 -11.89
CA LEU A 55 -6.89 3.09 -11.41
C LEU A 55 -7.39 4.16 -12.41
N PRO A 56 -7.85 5.32 -11.91
CA PRO A 56 -8.39 6.37 -12.77
C PRO A 56 -7.30 6.88 -13.72
N ARG A 57 -7.66 7.04 -15.00
CA ARG A 57 -6.78 7.53 -16.07
C ARG A 57 -7.46 8.70 -16.74
N GLU A 58 -6.68 9.67 -17.21
CA GLU A 58 -7.21 10.75 -18.06
C GLU A 58 -7.51 10.20 -19.46
N ASP A 59 -8.50 10.79 -20.13
CA ASP A 59 -8.93 10.34 -21.45
C ASP A 59 -7.76 10.39 -22.45
N GLY A 60 -7.49 9.26 -23.10
CA GLY A 60 -6.41 9.11 -24.08
C GLY A 60 -5.03 8.77 -23.49
N MET A 61 -4.93 8.59 -22.16
CA MET A 61 -3.70 8.12 -21.53
C MET A 61 -3.71 6.61 -21.32
N GLU A 62 -2.63 5.94 -21.73
CA GLU A 62 -2.44 4.49 -21.55
C GLU A 62 -2.20 4.11 -20.07
N SER A 63 -1.61 5.00 -19.28
CA SER A 63 -1.27 4.75 -17.87
C SER A 63 -1.88 5.79 -16.92
N SER A 64 -2.11 5.38 -15.67
CA SER A 64 -2.59 6.29 -14.62
C SER A 64 -1.43 7.15 -14.10
N ALA A 65 -1.67 8.45 -13.92
CA ALA A 65 -0.75 9.33 -13.21
C ALA A 65 -0.78 9.14 -11.68
N VAL A 66 -1.77 8.39 -11.17
CA VAL A 66 -1.93 8.12 -9.74
C VAL A 66 -0.82 7.20 -9.26
N ARG A 67 -0.20 7.58 -8.14
CA ARG A 67 0.78 6.73 -7.47
C ARG A 67 0.14 5.91 -6.38
N VAL A 68 0.72 4.75 -6.09
CA VAL A 68 0.22 3.83 -5.06
C VAL A 68 1.32 3.50 -4.06
N GLY A 69 0.93 3.33 -2.80
CA GLY A 69 1.79 2.86 -1.72
C GLY A 69 1.05 1.92 -0.79
N PHE A 70 1.78 1.05 -0.12
CA PHE A 70 1.21 -0.03 0.70
C PHE A 70 1.79 0.04 2.11
N VAL A 71 0.90 -0.09 3.09
CA VAL A 71 1.24 -0.19 4.51
C VAL A 71 0.37 -1.29 5.11
N THR A 72 0.96 -2.21 5.87
CA THR A 72 0.18 -3.09 6.75
C THR A 72 0.35 -2.64 8.17
N TYR A 73 -0.65 -2.87 9.00
CA TYR A 73 -0.58 -2.49 10.40
C TYR A 73 -1.29 -3.46 11.32
N ASN A 74 -0.75 -3.54 12.52
CA ASN A 74 -1.34 -4.19 13.68
C ASN A 74 -1.09 -3.25 14.89
N LYS A 75 -0.26 -3.64 15.86
CA LYS A 75 0.36 -2.74 16.86
C LYS A 75 1.52 -1.88 16.29
N ILE A 76 2.09 -2.28 15.16
CA ILE A 76 3.26 -1.68 14.52
C ILE A 76 2.94 -1.40 13.04
N LEU A 77 3.56 -0.37 12.45
CA LEU A 77 3.44 -0.07 11.03
C LEU A 77 4.51 -0.80 10.22
N HIS A 78 4.10 -1.39 9.09
CA HIS A 78 5.01 -1.98 8.11
C HIS A 78 4.86 -1.27 6.78
N PHE A 79 5.89 -0.51 6.41
CA PHE A 79 5.96 0.19 5.12
C PHE A 79 6.64 -0.72 4.09
N TYR A 80 6.17 -0.67 2.84
CA TYR A 80 6.75 -1.49 1.77
C TYR A 80 7.43 -0.64 0.70
N ASN A 81 8.67 -0.99 0.38
CA ASN A 81 9.34 -0.57 -0.84
C ASN A 81 8.91 -1.48 -1.99
N VAL A 82 8.24 -0.90 -2.97
CA VAL A 82 7.70 -1.62 -4.14
C VAL A 82 8.25 -1.05 -5.45
N LYS A 83 9.43 -0.43 -5.42
CA LYS A 83 10.07 0.10 -6.64
C LYS A 83 10.23 -0.99 -7.70
N GLY A 84 9.76 -0.74 -8.92
CA GLY A 84 9.76 -1.72 -10.02
C GLY A 84 11.12 -2.31 -10.42
N ALA A 85 12.23 -1.67 -10.04
CA ALA A 85 13.58 -2.21 -10.24
C ALA A 85 13.95 -3.34 -9.25
N LEU A 86 13.14 -3.57 -8.21
CA LEU A 86 13.37 -4.62 -7.23
C LEU A 86 12.89 -5.97 -7.74
N ALA A 87 13.62 -7.03 -7.41
CA ALA A 87 13.16 -8.40 -7.66
C ALA A 87 12.10 -8.85 -6.63
N GLN A 88 12.14 -8.30 -5.42
CA GLN A 88 11.23 -8.60 -4.32
C GLN A 88 10.94 -7.33 -3.50
N PRO A 89 9.73 -7.19 -2.93
CA PRO A 89 9.39 -6.06 -2.07
C PRO A 89 10.23 -6.06 -0.79
N GLN A 90 10.50 -4.88 -0.22
CA GLN A 90 11.22 -4.75 1.05
C GLN A 90 10.28 -4.18 2.12
N MET A 91 10.13 -4.89 3.24
CA MET A 91 9.35 -4.42 4.40
C MET A 91 10.24 -3.62 5.34
N MET A 92 9.76 -2.49 5.84
CA MET A 92 10.40 -1.75 6.94
C MET A 92 9.41 -1.52 8.06
N VAL A 93 9.87 -1.80 9.28
CA VAL A 93 9.07 -1.78 10.49
C VAL A 93 9.27 -0.44 11.20
N VAL A 94 8.18 0.27 11.46
CA VAL A 94 8.17 1.52 12.23
C VAL A 94 7.31 1.32 13.47
N SER A 95 7.98 1.13 14.62
CA SER A 95 7.36 0.85 15.91
C SER A 95 7.07 2.09 16.75
N ASP A 96 7.70 3.23 16.45
CA ASP A 96 7.43 4.48 17.16
C ASP A 96 6.30 5.26 16.45
N VAL A 97 5.12 5.23 17.06
CA VAL A 97 3.92 5.90 16.58
C VAL A 97 3.82 7.36 17.07
N VAL A 98 4.70 7.78 17.97
CA VAL A 98 4.67 9.13 18.57
C VAL A 98 5.40 10.14 17.69
N ASP A 99 6.47 9.72 17.00
CA ASP A 99 7.21 10.52 16.02
C ASP A 99 7.26 9.80 14.66
N MET A 100 6.12 9.75 13.98
CA MET A 100 6.01 9.06 12.69
C MET A 100 6.70 9.83 11.56
N PHE A 101 7.75 9.22 11.01
CA PHE A 101 8.34 9.63 9.74
C PHE A 101 8.10 8.56 8.67
N LEU A 102 8.03 9.00 7.41
CA LEU A 102 8.02 8.10 6.26
C LEU A 102 9.45 7.54 6.08
N PRO A 103 9.69 6.23 6.28
CA PRO A 103 11.05 5.69 6.25
C PRO A 103 11.67 5.71 4.84
N LEU A 104 10.85 5.93 3.80
CA LEU A 104 11.29 6.04 2.42
C LEU A 104 10.68 7.26 1.73
N LEU A 105 11.53 8.00 1.03
CA LEU A 105 11.11 9.02 0.07
C LEU A 105 10.89 8.42 -1.33
N ASP A 106 11.74 7.47 -1.74
CA ASP A 106 11.69 6.80 -3.04
C ASP A 106 11.31 5.32 -2.85
N GLY A 107 10.45 4.81 -3.73
CA GLY A 107 9.97 3.42 -3.71
C GLY A 107 8.74 3.13 -2.84
N PHE A 108 8.26 4.09 -2.04
CA PHE A 108 6.98 3.96 -1.33
C PHE A 108 5.77 4.31 -2.20
N LEU A 109 5.78 5.50 -2.83
CA LEU A 109 4.74 5.93 -3.78
C LEU A 109 5.24 5.76 -5.21
N VAL A 110 4.77 4.70 -5.88
CA VAL A 110 5.22 4.28 -7.21
C VAL A 110 4.10 4.34 -8.24
N ASN A 111 4.46 4.40 -9.52
CA ASN A 111 3.51 4.12 -10.59
C ASN A 111 3.21 2.60 -10.61
N TYR A 112 1.93 2.25 -10.69
CA TYR A 112 1.49 0.86 -10.64
C TYR A 112 1.98 0.06 -11.85
N ASP A 113 1.89 0.62 -13.07
CA ASP A 113 2.28 -0.08 -14.30
C ASP A 113 3.78 -0.42 -14.30
N GLU A 114 4.63 0.49 -13.82
CA GLU A 114 6.08 0.27 -13.68
C GLU A 114 6.44 -0.76 -12.60
N SER A 115 5.60 -0.89 -11.57
CA SER A 115 5.89 -1.69 -10.37
C SER A 115 5.00 -2.92 -10.21
N ARG A 116 4.19 -3.24 -11.24
CA ARG A 116 3.12 -4.25 -11.20
C ARG A 116 3.58 -5.61 -10.68
N ALA A 117 4.74 -6.08 -11.15
CA ALA A 117 5.28 -7.37 -10.75
C ALA A 117 5.63 -7.42 -9.25
N VAL A 118 6.27 -6.36 -8.74
CA VAL A 118 6.68 -6.26 -7.32
C VAL A 118 5.47 -6.09 -6.41
N ILE A 119 4.49 -5.29 -6.84
CA ILE A 119 3.23 -5.09 -6.11
C ILE A 119 2.41 -6.39 -6.04
N ASN A 120 2.28 -7.12 -7.15
CA ASN A 120 1.57 -8.40 -7.14
C ASN A 120 2.25 -9.41 -6.21
N ASN A 121 3.58 -9.48 -6.25
CA ASN A 121 4.36 -10.33 -5.36
C ASN A 121 4.17 -9.94 -3.88
N LEU A 122 4.14 -8.64 -3.58
CA LEU A 122 3.81 -8.17 -2.23
C LEU A 122 2.42 -8.63 -1.79
N LEU A 123 1.39 -8.41 -2.62
CA LEU A 123 0.01 -8.78 -2.29
C LEU A 123 -0.17 -10.31 -2.15
N ASP A 124 0.63 -11.11 -2.87
CA ASP A 124 0.67 -12.57 -2.68
C ASP A 124 1.29 -12.96 -1.34
N GLN A 125 2.32 -12.24 -0.90
CA GLN A 125 3.05 -12.57 0.34
C GLN A 125 2.33 -12.09 1.61
N ILE A 126 1.56 -11.00 1.58
CA ILE A 126 0.97 -10.40 2.78
C ILE A 126 0.16 -11.40 3.64
N PRO A 127 -0.76 -12.20 3.08
CA PRO A 127 -1.53 -13.15 3.88
C PRO A 127 -0.66 -14.16 4.60
N ASP A 128 0.38 -14.66 3.93
CA ASP A 128 1.28 -15.68 4.47
C ASP A 128 2.26 -15.09 5.50
N MET A 129 2.71 -13.84 5.30
CA MET A 129 3.62 -13.14 6.22
C MET A 129 3.06 -13.01 7.63
N PHE A 130 1.73 -12.93 7.77
CA PHE A 130 1.05 -12.73 9.05
C PHE A 130 0.18 -13.93 9.48
N ALA A 131 0.25 -15.05 8.76
CA ALA A 131 -0.57 -16.24 9.02
C ALA A 131 -0.34 -16.84 10.41
N ASP A 132 0.90 -16.80 10.91
CA ASP A 132 1.32 -17.40 12.18
C ASP A 132 1.51 -16.38 13.31
N THR A 133 1.16 -15.10 13.09
CA THR A 133 1.32 -14.07 14.13
C THR A 133 0.30 -14.27 15.25
N ASN A 134 0.77 -14.65 16.44
CA ASN A 134 -0.08 -14.88 17.62
C ASN A 134 -0.66 -13.57 18.20
N GLU A 135 -1.76 -13.65 18.95
CA GLU A 135 -2.44 -12.51 19.61
C GLU A 135 -1.51 -11.61 20.47
N SER A 136 -0.39 -12.13 20.96
CA SER A 136 0.61 -11.36 21.72
C SER A 136 1.38 -10.34 20.85
N GLU A 137 1.55 -10.64 19.56
CA GLU A 137 2.32 -9.84 18.59
C GLU A 137 1.42 -9.12 17.56
N ALA A 138 0.14 -9.53 17.47
CA ALA A 138 -0.91 -8.90 16.66
C ALA A 138 -1.62 -7.74 17.38
#